data_AF-A0A2H6NJ33-F1
#
_entry.id   AF-A0A2H6NJ33-F1
#
_cell.length_a   1.000
_cell.length_b   1.000
_cell.length_c   1.000
_cell.angle_alpha   90.00
_cell.angle_beta   90.00
_cell.angle_gamma   90.00
#
_symmetry.space_group_name_H-M   'P 1'
#
loop_
_entity.id
_entity.type
_entity.pdbx_description
1 polymer ?
#
loop_
_entity_poly.entity_id
_entity_poly.type
_entity_poly.pdbx_seq_one_letter_code
_entity_poly.pdbx_strand_id
1 'polypeptide(L)'
;GENFEISYKIWQCGGKLLFVPCSRVGHIYRLQGWQGNPPPAYVGSSPTLKNYVRVVEVWWDEFKDYFYASRPETKALAYGDISDLKKFREDHKCKSFKWFMEEIAYDITSHYPLPPKNVEWGEVTNLSFKSVF
;
A
#
# COMPACT_ATOMS: atom_id res chain seq x y z
N GLY A 1 5.29 1.85 -4.25
CA GLY A 1 4.07 1.02 -4.33
C GLY A 1 4.21 -0.08 -5.36
N GLU A 2 4.90 0.21 -6.46
CA GLU A 2 5.25 -0.68 -7.55
C GLU A 2 5.97 -1.96 -7.10
N ASN A 3 6.83 -1.87 -6.10
CA ASN A 3 7.55 -3.00 -5.50
C ASN A 3 6.58 -4.05 -4.90
N PHE A 4 5.49 -3.59 -4.29
CA PHE A 4 4.45 -4.47 -3.73
C PHE A 4 3.58 -5.04 -4.84
N GLU A 5 3.16 -4.22 -5.80
CA GLU A 5 2.34 -4.65 -6.92
C GLU A 5 2.94 -5.84 -7.67
N ILE A 6 4.23 -5.75 -8.03
CA ILE A 6 4.90 -6.83 -8.75
C ILE A 6 5.04 -8.10 -7.89
N SER A 7 5.31 -7.94 -6.59
CA SER A 7 5.42 -9.06 -5.66
C SER A 7 4.11 -9.83 -5.55
N TYR A 8 2.99 -9.12 -5.39
CA TYR A 8 1.65 -9.72 -5.31
C TYR A 8 1.25 -10.39 -6.62
N LYS A 9 1.50 -9.73 -7.75
CA LYS A 9 1.24 -10.29 -9.08
C LYS A 9 1.99 -11.61 -9.27
N ILE A 10 3.29 -11.65 -8.97
CA ILE A 10 4.09 -12.87 -9.10
C ILE A 10 3.52 -13.98 -8.23
N TRP A 11 3.32 -13.75 -6.93
CA TRP A 11 2.88 -14.80 -6.02
C TRP A 11 1.45 -15.27 -6.25
N GLN A 12 0.50 -14.35 -6.38
CA GLN A 12 -0.91 -14.71 -6.54
C GLN A 12 -1.18 -15.33 -7.92
N CYS A 13 -0.43 -14.97 -8.96
CA CYS A 13 -0.65 -15.47 -10.32
C CYS A 13 0.28 -16.64 -10.70
N GLY A 14 0.83 -17.37 -9.73
CA GLY A 14 1.51 -18.66 -9.95
C GLY A 14 3.02 -18.62 -10.15
N GLY A 15 3.64 -17.44 -10.06
CA GLY A 15 5.09 -17.28 -10.01
C GLY A 15 5.69 -17.44 -8.61
N LYS A 16 7.00 -17.20 -8.49
CA LYS A 16 7.74 -17.19 -7.23
C LYS A 16 8.70 -16.01 -7.20
N LEU A 17 8.84 -15.37 -6.04
CA LEU A 17 9.83 -14.33 -5.79
C LEU A 17 10.88 -14.89 -4.82
N LEU A 18 12.14 -14.96 -5.25
CA LEU A 18 13.22 -15.60 -4.49
C LEU A 18 14.32 -14.60 -4.17
N PHE A 19 14.82 -14.66 -2.93
CA PHE A 19 16.11 -14.08 -2.59
C PHE A 19 17.21 -15.11 -2.88
N VAL A 20 18.25 -14.71 -3.58
CA VAL A 20 19.36 -15.59 -4.00
C VAL A 20 20.60 -15.23 -3.18
N PRO A 21 20.96 -15.99 -2.13
CA PRO A 21 22.05 -15.61 -1.20
C PRO A 21 23.43 -15.49 -1.86
N CYS A 22 23.64 -16.22 -2.95
CA CYS A 22 24.89 -16.23 -3.71
C CYS A 22 25.04 -15.03 -4.67
N SER A 23 23.95 -14.30 -4.97
CA SER A 23 23.98 -13.11 -5.82
C SER A 23 23.87 -11.87 -4.94
N ARG A 24 24.90 -11.03 -4.92
CA ARG A 24 24.98 -9.88 -4.00
C ARG A 24 25.25 -8.61 -4.78
N VAL A 25 24.51 -7.56 -4.47
CA VAL A 25 24.66 -6.21 -5.04
C VAL A 25 24.79 -5.22 -3.90
N GLY A 26 25.79 -4.34 -3.96
CA GLY A 26 25.93 -3.23 -3.01
C GLY A 26 25.04 -2.06 -3.41
N HIS A 27 24.27 -1.52 -2.47
CA HIS A 27 23.46 -0.32 -2.65
C HIS A 27 23.84 0.72 -1.59
N ILE A 28 24.24 1.92 -2.03
CA ILE A 28 24.63 3.00 -1.12
C ILE A 28 23.36 3.70 -0.64
N TYR A 29 23.11 3.66 0.67
CA TYR A 29 22.01 4.42 1.26
C TYR A 29 22.32 5.92 1.28
N ARG A 30 21.27 6.73 1.13
CA ARG A 30 21.38 8.19 1.17
C ARG A 30 21.77 8.67 2.57
N LEU A 31 22.65 9.67 2.62
CA LEU A 31 23.10 10.29 3.86
C LEU A 31 22.22 11.49 4.23
N GLN A 32 22.24 11.84 5.51
CA GLN A 32 21.61 13.05 6.02
C GLN A 32 22.20 14.29 5.31
N GLY A 33 21.33 15.26 4.96
CA GLY A 33 21.73 16.48 4.26
C GLY A 33 21.60 16.43 2.73
N TRP A 34 21.22 15.29 2.14
CA TRP A 34 20.87 15.22 0.73
C TRP A 34 19.58 16.02 0.45
N GLN A 35 19.66 17.04 -0.42
CA GLN A 35 18.57 17.97 -0.70
C GLN A 35 17.42 17.37 -1.53
N GLY A 36 17.58 16.12 -1.98
CA GLY A 36 16.56 15.46 -2.77
C GLY A 36 16.40 16.04 -4.17
N ASN A 37 15.43 15.48 -4.88
CA ASN A 37 14.92 16.03 -6.14
C ASN A 37 13.40 16.17 -5.94
N PRO A 38 12.92 17.32 -5.44
CA PRO A 38 11.49 17.50 -5.23
C PRO A 38 10.78 17.46 -6.59
N PRO A 39 9.62 16.78 -6.67
CA PRO A 39 8.80 16.89 -7.87
C PRO A 39 8.37 18.36 -8.06
N PRO A 40 8.07 18.77 -9.29
CA PRO A 40 7.54 20.10 -9.55
C PRO A 40 6.30 20.41 -8.70
N ALA A 41 6.12 21.66 -8.28
CA ALA A 41 5.06 22.08 -7.35
C ALA A 41 3.63 21.79 -7.84
N TYR A 42 3.42 21.58 -9.14
CA TYR A 42 2.12 21.22 -9.72
C TYR A 42 1.76 19.73 -9.53
N VAL A 43 2.74 18.88 -9.17
CA VAL A 43 2.49 17.48 -8.84
C VAL A 43 1.89 17.46 -7.45
N GLY A 44 0.59 17.16 -7.35
CA GLY A 44 -0.12 17.09 -6.08
C GLY A 44 0.62 16.26 -5.04
N SER A 45 0.43 16.60 -3.76
CA SER A 45 1.25 16.18 -2.62
C SER A 45 1.29 14.67 -2.33
N SER A 46 0.70 13.80 -3.17
CA SER A 46 0.70 12.37 -2.89
C SER A 46 0.50 11.41 -4.08
N PRO A 47 1.39 11.40 -5.09
CA PRO A 47 1.38 10.33 -6.09
C PRO A 47 1.60 8.96 -5.43
N THR A 48 2.39 8.93 -4.36
CA THR A 48 2.72 7.71 -3.63
C THR A 48 1.55 7.12 -2.87
N LEU A 49 0.75 7.90 -2.11
CA LEU A 49 -0.44 7.31 -1.45
C LEU A 49 -1.47 6.86 -2.47
N LYS A 50 -1.64 7.60 -3.58
CA LYS A 50 -2.48 7.16 -4.69
C LYS A 50 -2.06 5.78 -5.20
N ASN A 51 -0.75 5.57 -5.39
CA ASN A 51 -0.22 4.28 -5.83
C ASN A 51 -0.47 3.16 -4.81
N TYR A 52 -0.36 3.43 -3.51
CA TYR A 52 -0.71 2.43 -2.49
C TYR A 52 -2.18 2.03 -2.56
N VAL A 53 -3.10 3.00 -2.68
CA VAL A 53 -4.53 2.72 -2.80
C VAL A 53 -4.83 1.85 -4.03
N ARG A 54 -4.21 2.14 -5.18
CA ARG A 54 -4.37 1.33 -6.40
C ARG A 54 -3.93 -0.12 -6.19
N VAL A 55 -2.80 -0.35 -5.52
CA VAL A 55 -2.30 -1.70 -5.24
C VAL A 55 -3.25 -2.42 -4.29
N VAL A 56 -3.67 -1.76 -3.22
CA VAL A 56 -4.57 -2.32 -2.21
C VAL A 56 -5.93 -2.70 -2.83
N GLU A 57 -6.54 -1.80 -3.61
CA GLU A 57 -7.85 -2.05 -4.24
C GLU A 57 -7.84 -3.16 -5.31
N VAL A 58 -6.68 -3.46 -5.90
CA VAL A 58 -6.54 -4.54 -6.89
C VAL A 58 -6.17 -5.86 -6.23
N TRP A 59 -5.28 -5.85 -5.23
CA TRP A 59 -4.58 -7.06 -4.79
C TRP A 59 -4.89 -7.53 -3.37
N TRP A 60 -5.49 -6.70 -2.50
CA TRP A 60 -5.60 -7.02 -1.06
C TRP A 60 -6.95 -7.60 -0.63
N ASP A 61 -7.95 -7.67 -1.51
CA ASP A 61 -9.28 -8.20 -1.18
C ASP A 61 -9.83 -7.56 0.11
N GLU A 62 -10.26 -8.36 1.09
CA GLU A 62 -10.79 -7.90 2.38
C GLU A 62 -9.71 -7.26 3.27
N PHE A 63 -8.41 -7.55 3.05
CA PHE A 63 -7.34 -6.97 3.85
C PHE A 63 -7.16 -5.46 3.61
N LYS A 64 -7.80 -4.89 2.59
CA LYS A 64 -7.83 -3.44 2.40
C LYS A 64 -8.42 -2.69 3.60
N ASP A 65 -9.27 -3.34 4.39
CA ASP A 65 -9.82 -2.75 5.62
C ASP A 65 -8.72 -2.40 6.62
N TYR A 66 -7.67 -3.22 6.72
CA TYR A 66 -6.53 -2.95 7.60
C TYR A 66 -5.67 -1.79 7.10
N PHE A 67 -5.51 -1.67 5.77
CA PHE A 67 -4.85 -0.51 5.17
C PHE A 67 -5.63 0.77 5.47
N TYR A 68 -6.95 0.76 5.29
CA TYR A 68 -7.80 1.93 5.55
C TYR A 68 -8.00 2.24 7.04
N ALA A 69 -7.82 1.27 7.94
CA ALA A 69 -7.71 1.54 9.37
C ALA A 69 -6.39 2.26 9.69
N SER A 70 -5.29 1.86 9.04
CA SER A 70 -3.97 2.48 9.25
C SER A 70 -3.84 3.86 8.61
N ARG A 71 -4.54 4.08 7.49
CA ARG A 71 -4.47 5.28 6.65
C ARG A 71 -5.88 5.77 6.29
N PRO A 72 -6.71 6.15 7.27
CA PRO A 72 -8.11 6.48 7.01
C PRO A 72 -8.28 7.70 6.08
N GLU A 73 -7.28 8.59 6.01
CA GLU A 73 -7.23 9.72 5.09
C GLU A 73 -7.28 9.31 3.61
N THR A 74 -6.99 8.03 3.30
CA THR A 74 -6.98 7.52 1.93
C THR A 74 -8.32 6.99 1.44
N LYS A 75 -9.33 6.81 2.32
CA LYS A 75 -10.64 6.25 1.93
C LYS A 75 -11.36 7.06 0.85
N ALA A 76 -11.24 8.38 0.89
CA ALA A 76 -11.88 9.29 -0.07
C ALA A 76 -10.95 9.68 -1.23
N LEU A 77 -9.75 9.09 -1.32
CA LEU A 77 -8.75 9.49 -2.31
C LEU A 77 -9.12 8.96 -3.69
N ALA A 78 -9.21 9.85 -4.69
CA ALA A 78 -9.41 9.45 -6.07
C ALA A 78 -8.16 8.73 -6.63
N TYR A 79 -8.23 7.41 -6.76
CA TYR A 79 -7.11 6.56 -7.21
C TYR A 79 -7.10 6.27 -8.72
N GLY A 80 -8.09 6.79 -9.46
CA GLY A 80 -8.23 6.63 -10.91
C GLY A 80 -8.68 5.23 -11.33
N ASP A 81 -8.69 4.99 -12.64
CA ASP A 81 -9.17 3.72 -13.19
C ASP A 81 -8.19 2.56 -12.91
N ILE A 82 -8.74 1.43 -12.47
CA ILE A 82 -8.05 0.17 -12.18
C ILE A 82 -8.73 -1.04 -12.84
N SER A 83 -9.67 -0.80 -13.76
CA SER A 83 -10.50 -1.83 -14.39
C SER A 83 -9.66 -2.89 -15.10
N ASP A 84 -8.67 -2.47 -15.90
CA ASP A 84 -7.78 -3.40 -16.61
C ASP A 84 -6.92 -4.24 -15.67
N LEU A 85 -6.51 -3.69 -14.52
CA LEU A 85 -5.73 -4.39 -13.51
C LEU A 85 -6.57 -5.47 -12.80
N LYS A 86 -7.83 -5.15 -12.48
CA LYS A 86 -8.78 -6.11 -11.91
C LYS A 86 -9.10 -7.22 -12.91
N LYS A 87 -9.38 -6.84 -14.17
CA LYS A 87 -9.60 -7.78 -15.26
C LYS A 87 -8.41 -8.72 -15.48
N PHE A 88 -7.18 -8.19 -15.49
CA PHE A 88 -5.98 -9.02 -15.58
C PHE A 88 -5.94 -10.10 -14.49
N ARG A 89 -6.25 -9.72 -13.24
CA ARG A 89 -6.23 -10.64 -12.10
C ARG A 89 -7.29 -11.74 -12.24
N GLU A 90 -8.48 -11.38 -12.71
CA GLU A 90 -9.59 -12.30 -12.98
C GLU A 90 -9.26 -13.25 -14.14
N ASP A 91 -8.82 -12.72 -15.28
CA ASP A 91 -8.49 -13.48 -16.50
C ASP A 91 -7.40 -14.53 -16.24
N HIS A 92 -6.43 -14.22 -15.39
CA HIS A 92 -5.33 -15.14 -15.03
C HIS A 92 -5.65 -16.04 -13.82
N LYS A 93 -6.86 -15.94 -13.26
CA LYS A 93 -7.31 -16.75 -12.11
C LYS A 93 -6.32 -16.69 -10.95
N CYS A 94 -5.80 -15.49 -10.67
CA CYS A 94 -4.84 -15.31 -9.59
C CYS A 94 -5.51 -15.64 -8.25
N LYS A 95 -4.72 -16.18 -7.31
CA LYS A 95 -5.16 -16.58 -5.97
C LYS A 95 -5.57 -15.36 -5.14
N SER A 96 -6.33 -15.60 -4.08
CA SER A 96 -6.75 -14.54 -3.14
C SER A 96 -5.58 -14.01 -2.31
N PHE A 97 -5.74 -12.80 -1.79
CA PHE A 97 -4.77 -12.23 -0.86
C PHE A 97 -4.72 -13.00 0.47
N LYS A 98 -5.86 -13.54 0.90
CA LYS A 98 -5.92 -14.42 2.07
C LYS A 98 -4.98 -15.62 1.93
N TRP A 99 -5.02 -16.33 0.79
CA TRP A 99 -4.07 -17.41 0.51
C TRP A 99 -2.62 -16.93 0.56
N PHE A 100 -2.33 -15.75 0.00
CA PHE A 100 -0.99 -15.19 0.05
C PHE A 100 -0.51 -14.94 1.49
N MET A 101 -1.36 -14.36 2.33
CA MET A 101 -1.05 -14.06 3.74
C MET A 101 -0.92 -15.31 4.60
N GLU A 102 -1.69 -16.36 4.32
CA GLU A 102 -1.66 -17.60 5.12
C GLU A 102 -0.54 -18.54 4.66
N GLU A 103 -0.24 -18.63 3.36
CA GLU A 103 0.72 -19.63 2.86
C GLU A 103 2.11 -19.10 2.54
N ILE A 104 2.21 -17.83 2.10
CA ILE A 104 3.49 -17.26 1.65
C ILE A 104 4.03 -16.26 2.67
N ALA A 105 3.15 -15.42 3.24
CA ALA A 105 3.53 -14.31 4.11
C ALA A 105 3.00 -14.47 5.55
N TYR A 106 3.02 -15.70 6.05
CA TYR A 106 2.43 -16.13 7.32
C TYR A 106 3.06 -15.47 8.56
N ASP A 107 4.31 -15.02 8.44
CA ASP A 107 5.09 -14.42 9.52
C ASP A 107 4.82 -12.92 9.68
N ILE A 108 4.24 -12.26 8.67
CA ILE A 108 4.00 -10.81 8.68
C ILE A 108 3.19 -10.39 9.92
N THR A 109 2.08 -11.08 10.22
CA THR A 109 1.17 -10.67 11.31
C THR A 109 1.76 -10.92 12.70
N SER A 110 2.79 -11.75 12.81
CA SER A 110 3.54 -11.94 14.07
C SER A 110 4.39 -10.71 14.38
N HIS A 111 4.98 -10.09 13.36
CA HIS A 111 5.82 -8.89 13.51
C HIS A 111 5.04 -7.57 13.40
N TYR A 112 3.98 -7.57 12.60
CA TYR A 112 3.11 -6.42 12.33
C TYR A 112 1.64 -6.84 12.54
N PRO A 113 1.14 -6.84 13.78
CA PRO A 113 -0.22 -7.25 14.10
C PRO A 113 -1.27 -6.45 13.33
N LEU A 114 -2.40 -7.10 13.03
CA LEU A 114 -3.50 -6.46 12.31
C LEU A 114 -4.08 -5.31 13.14
N PRO A 115 -4.21 -4.10 12.56
CA PRO A 115 -4.73 -2.94 13.28
C PRO A 115 -6.21 -3.14 13.61
N PRO A 116 -6.68 -2.65 14.77
CA PRO A 116 -8.10 -2.63 15.08
C PRO A 116 -8.85 -1.67 14.15
N LYS A 117 -10.17 -1.83 14.04
CA LYS A 117 -11.02 -0.89 13.30
C LYS A 117 -11.04 0.46 14.02
N ASN A 118 -10.96 1.54 13.26
CA ASN A 118 -11.09 2.90 13.80
C ASN A 118 -12.52 3.18 14.25
N VAL A 119 -12.66 3.88 15.37
CA VAL A 119 -13.93 4.48 15.81
C VAL A 119 -14.15 5.80 15.07
N GLU A 120 -13.15 6.69 15.10
CA GLU A 120 -13.14 7.99 14.43
C GLU A 120 -11.73 8.31 13.91
N TRP A 121 -11.63 9.26 12.98
CA TRP A 121 -10.35 9.79 12.50
C TRP A 121 -10.50 11.26 12.05
N GLY A 122 -9.44 12.04 12.15
CA GLY A 122 -9.41 13.43 11.70
C GLY A 122 -8.72 14.35 12.69
N GLU A 123 -8.97 15.65 12.54
CA GLU A 123 -8.43 16.67 13.44
C GLU A 123 -9.18 16.66 14.78
N VAL A 124 -8.45 16.77 15.89
CA VAL A 124 -9.02 16.98 17.22
C VAL A 124 -9.04 18.47 17.53
N THR A 125 -10.15 19.14 17.24
CA THR A 125 -10.33 20.58 17.48
C THR A 125 -11.09 20.84 18.77
N ASN A 126 -10.63 21.82 19.56
CA ASN A 126 -11.39 22.31 20.70
C ASN A 126 -12.62 23.12 20.23
N LEU A 127 -13.80 22.79 20.78
CA LEU A 127 -15.07 23.44 20.47
C LEU A 127 -15.02 24.98 20.68
N SER A 128 -14.23 25.47 21.63
CA SER A 128 -14.12 26.90 21.94
C SER A 128 -13.47 27.75 20.83
N PHE A 129 -12.77 27.14 19.87
CA PHE A 129 -12.11 27.86 18.77
C PHE A 129 -12.96 27.99 17.50
N LYS A 130 -14.16 27.37 17.43
CA LYS A 130 -15.04 27.47 16.26
C LYS A 130 -15.86 28.78 16.17
N SER A 131 -15.83 29.64 17.20
CA SER A 131 -16.66 30.85 17.27
C SER A 131 -15.95 32.14 16.86
N VAL A 132 -14.76 32.07 16.26
CA VAL A 132 -13.98 33.26 15.85
C VAL A 132 -13.59 33.17 14.38
N PHE A 133 -14.55 33.01 13.48
CA PHE A 133 -14.47 33.38 12.06
C PHE A 133 -15.88 33.60 11.50
#